data_AF-A0AAD9Y6U3-F1
#
_entry.id   AF-A0AAD9Y6U3-F1
#
_cell.length_a   1.000
_cell.length_b   1.000
_cell.length_c   1.000
_cell.angle_alpha   90.00
_cell.angle_beta   90.00
_cell.angle_gamma   90.00
#
_symmetry.space_group_name_H-M   'P 1'
#
loop_
_entity.id
_entity.type
_entity.pdbx_description
1 polymer ?
#
loop_
_entity_poly.entity_id
_entity_poly.type
_entity_poly.pdbx_seq_one_letter_code
_entity_poly.pdbx_strand_id
1 'polypeptide(L)'
;MDAQKYRQYLKETIDKWAIQETSIVIGCAAYVHAMIFLSAALVIGGLLCGFLVGDRIVGIDPFNLTMFSWIIGGFLILIAKSVMVSDWTWRDLLLRQVTCRSLSEVSSVTGLDAQDLLVFLLSSEFQTILRTGGPYQRSFFRDSTADGFSIDIKPTLQTLLASGIIPVMVSTLDGPVLMRIRVIPGSSGYRRIGTKGTTSKAPVYLDFPKFGVKGDAVATPRTISWIKVLGLYNSTTTTFR
;
A
#
# COMPACT_ATOMS: atom_id res chain seq x y z
N MET A 1 19.82 -0.05 -11.96
CA MET A 1 19.08 1.22 -11.88
C MET A 1 19.56 1.94 -10.63
N ASP A 2 20.06 3.17 -10.71
CA ASP A 2 20.59 3.89 -9.54
C ASP A 2 19.48 4.07 -8.49
N ALA A 3 19.76 3.80 -7.21
CA ALA A 3 18.75 3.85 -6.14
C ALA A 3 18.03 5.21 -6.04
N GLN A 4 18.69 6.30 -6.42
CA GLN A 4 18.08 7.63 -6.49
C GLN A 4 17.09 7.78 -7.66
N LYS A 5 17.43 7.25 -8.84
CA LYS A 5 16.54 7.27 -10.02
C LYS A 5 15.29 6.43 -9.77
N TYR A 6 15.44 5.28 -9.11
CA TYR A 6 14.30 4.44 -8.73
C TYR A 6 13.36 5.16 -7.76
N ARG A 7 13.91 5.85 -6.75
CA ARG A 7 13.11 6.68 -5.82
C ARG A 7 12.39 7.84 -6.51
N GLN A 8 13.04 8.51 -7.46
CA GLN A 8 12.40 9.56 -8.25
C GLN A 8 11.26 9.01 -9.10
N TYR A 9 11.49 7.89 -9.79
CA TYR A 9 10.46 7.19 -10.56
C TYR A 9 9.25 6.80 -9.70
N LEU A 10 9.49 6.24 -8.51
CA LEU A 10 8.42 5.92 -7.56
C LEU A 10 7.64 7.17 -7.17
N LYS A 11 8.34 8.25 -6.83
CA LYS A 11 7.70 9.51 -6.43
C LYS A 11 6.84 10.10 -7.55
N GLU A 12 7.33 10.15 -8.79
CA GLU A 12 6.58 10.64 -9.95
C GLU A 12 5.36 9.77 -10.29
N THR A 13 5.48 8.45 -10.06
CA THR A 13 4.39 7.51 -10.29
C THR A 13 3.29 7.70 -9.24
N ILE A 14 3.68 7.84 -7.97
CA ILE A 14 2.75 7.96 -6.85
C ILE A 14 2.12 9.36 -6.74
N ASP A 15 2.80 10.42 -7.19
CA ASP A 15 2.26 11.78 -7.22
C ASP A 15 1.02 11.91 -8.12
N LYS A 16 0.86 10.99 -9.08
CA LYS A 16 -0.32 10.91 -9.95
C LYS A 16 -1.52 10.24 -9.27
N TRP A 17 -1.33 9.64 -8.09
CA TRP A 17 -2.39 8.90 -7.41
C TRP A 17 -3.24 9.85 -6.57
N ALA A 18 -4.55 9.67 -6.64
CA ALA A 18 -5.46 10.42 -5.79
C ALA A 18 -5.65 9.67 -4.47
N ILE A 19 -5.02 10.15 -3.41
CA ILE A 19 -5.09 9.58 -2.07
C ILE A 19 -6.35 10.13 -1.36
N GLN A 20 -7.31 9.26 -1.07
CA GLN A 20 -8.49 9.57 -0.27
C GLN A 20 -8.27 9.15 1.19
N GLU A 21 -9.24 9.40 2.07
CA GLU A 21 -9.11 9.05 3.48
C GLU A 21 -9.07 7.53 3.73
N THR A 22 -9.78 6.73 2.94
CA THR A 22 -9.89 5.27 3.15
C THR A 22 -9.43 4.44 1.94
N SER A 23 -9.05 5.09 0.85
CA SER A 23 -8.68 4.41 -0.40
C SER A 23 -7.66 5.19 -1.21
N ILE A 24 -6.98 4.48 -2.12
CA ILE A 24 -6.03 5.07 -3.07
C ILE A 24 -6.56 4.83 -4.48
N VAL A 25 -6.76 5.89 -5.25
CA VAL A 25 -7.25 5.82 -6.63
C VAL A 25 -6.08 5.91 -7.60
N ILE A 26 -5.97 4.89 -8.46
CA ILE A 26 -4.87 4.71 -9.40
C ILE A 26 -5.43 4.72 -10.83
N GLY A 27 -4.82 5.48 -11.73
CA GLY A 27 -5.19 5.49 -13.14
C GLY A 27 -4.65 4.26 -13.88
N CYS A 28 -5.54 3.46 -14.48
CA CYS A 28 -5.20 2.24 -15.21
C CYS A 28 -5.64 2.32 -16.69
N ALA A 29 -5.28 3.42 -17.36
CA ALA A 29 -5.76 3.70 -18.72
C ALA A 29 -5.30 2.66 -19.76
N ALA A 30 -4.07 2.14 -19.64
CA ALA A 30 -3.53 1.18 -20.61
C ALA A 30 -4.29 -0.15 -20.60
N TYR A 31 -4.57 -0.70 -19.42
CA TYR A 31 -5.33 -1.94 -19.28
C TYR A 31 -6.77 -1.79 -19.79
N VAL A 32 -7.45 -0.71 -19.39
CA VAL A 32 -8.82 -0.45 -19.84
C VAL A 32 -8.89 -0.27 -21.36
N HIS A 33 -7.93 0.44 -21.96
CA HIS A 33 -7.85 0.56 -23.42
C HIS A 33 -7.60 -0.77 -24.10
N ALA A 34 -6.68 -1.59 -23.61
CA ALA A 34 -6.41 -2.90 -24.19
C ALA A 34 -7.64 -3.82 -24.16
N MET A 35 -8.37 -3.82 -23.04
CA MET A 35 -9.61 -4.57 -22.86
C MET A 35 -10.74 -4.07 -23.77
N ILE A 36 -10.98 -2.76 -23.83
CA ILE A 36 -11.96 -2.16 -24.74
C ILE A 36 -11.59 -2.49 -26.18
N PHE A 37 -10.33 -2.32 -26.56
CA PHE A 37 -9.85 -2.62 -27.90
C PHE A 37 -10.06 -4.10 -28.26
N LEU A 38 -9.72 -5.02 -27.36
CA LEU A 38 -9.91 -6.45 -27.57
C LEU A 38 -11.40 -6.80 -27.74
N SER A 39 -12.27 -6.25 -26.89
CA SER A 39 -13.72 -6.46 -26.99
C SER A 39 -14.30 -5.86 -28.28
N ALA A 40 -13.84 -4.67 -28.68
CA ALA A 40 -14.26 -4.01 -29.90
C ALA A 40 -13.79 -4.79 -31.15
N ALA A 41 -12.55 -5.28 -31.15
CA ALA A 41 -12.02 -6.10 -32.22
C ALA A 41 -12.82 -7.40 -32.38
N LEU A 42 -13.25 -8.01 -31.28
CA LEU A 42 -14.09 -9.22 -31.30
C LEU A 42 -15.45 -8.92 -31.94
N VAL A 43 -16.13 -7.87 -31.47
CA VAL A 43 -17.45 -7.45 -31.97
C VAL A 43 -17.39 -7.05 -33.44
N ILE A 44 -16.43 -6.20 -33.82
CA ILE A 44 -16.22 -5.77 -35.21
C ILE A 44 -15.87 -6.96 -36.08
N GLY A 45 -15.01 -7.87 -35.62
CA GLY A 45 -14.66 -9.09 -36.33
C GLY A 45 -15.86 -10.00 -36.57
N GLY A 46 -16.71 -10.20 -35.54
CA GLY A 46 -17.95 -10.97 -35.67
C GLY A 46 -18.93 -10.35 -36.66
N LEU A 47 -19.07 -9.03 -36.63
CA LEU A 47 -19.93 -8.27 -37.55
C LEU A 47 -19.42 -8.32 -39.00
N LEU A 48 -18.10 -8.17 -39.19
CA LEU A 48 -17.47 -8.31 -40.51
C LEU A 48 -17.61 -9.73 -41.06
N CYS A 49 -17.49 -10.77 -40.22
CA CYS A 49 -17.80 -12.13 -40.62
C CYS A 49 -19.28 -12.27 -41.03
N GLY A 50 -20.21 -11.68 -40.29
CA GLY A 50 -21.63 -11.65 -40.65
C GLY A 50 -21.90 -11.06 -42.03
N PHE A 51 -21.26 -9.92 -42.35
CA PHE A 51 -21.48 -9.20 -43.61
C PHE A 51 -20.69 -9.74 -44.81
N LEU A 52 -19.42 -10.14 -44.62
CA LEU A 52 -18.55 -10.56 -45.72
C LEU A 52 -18.74 -12.02 -46.13
N VAL A 53 -19.15 -12.87 -45.18
CA VAL A 53 -19.31 -14.31 -45.43
C VAL A 53 -20.68 -14.61 -46.03
N GLY A 54 -21.74 -13.88 -45.66
CA GLY A 54 -23.08 -14.04 -46.23
C GLY A 54 -23.54 -15.51 -46.28
N ASP A 55 -24.22 -15.91 -47.35
CA ASP A 55 -24.71 -17.29 -47.56
C ASP A 55 -23.62 -18.31 -47.98
N ARG A 56 -22.32 -17.95 -47.95
CA ARG A 56 -21.26 -18.84 -48.45
C ARG A 56 -20.99 -20.05 -47.56
N ILE A 57 -21.50 -20.09 -46.33
CA ILE A 57 -21.35 -21.23 -45.43
C ILE A 57 -22.69 -21.96 -45.33
N VAL A 58 -22.77 -23.13 -45.96
CA VAL A 58 -23.95 -24.00 -45.93
C VAL A 58 -24.18 -24.48 -44.49
N GLY A 59 -25.27 -24.03 -43.87
CA GLY A 59 -25.74 -24.54 -42.57
C GLY A 59 -25.40 -23.70 -41.34
N ILE A 60 -24.77 -22.52 -41.48
CA ILE A 60 -24.49 -21.61 -40.37
C ILE A 60 -25.08 -20.23 -40.67
N ASP A 61 -25.99 -19.76 -39.82
CA ASP A 61 -26.56 -18.41 -39.90
C ASP A 61 -25.50 -17.36 -39.49
N PRO A 62 -25.10 -16.43 -40.38
CA PRO A 62 -24.12 -15.38 -40.07
C PRO A 62 -24.55 -14.46 -38.92
N PHE A 63 -25.85 -14.33 -38.67
CA PHE A 63 -26.37 -13.51 -37.59
C PHE A 63 -26.11 -14.12 -36.21
N ASN A 64 -26.16 -15.46 -36.11
CA ASN A 64 -25.81 -16.17 -34.87
C ASN A 64 -24.34 -15.99 -34.49
N LEU A 65 -23.42 -16.00 -35.46
CA LEU A 65 -21.99 -15.72 -35.21
C LEU A 65 -21.77 -14.32 -34.64
N THR A 66 -22.52 -13.32 -35.15
CA THR A 66 -22.47 -11.96 -34.63
C THR A 66 -22.94 -11.92 -33.18
N MET A 67 -24.06 -12.58 -32.86
CA MET A 67 -24.57 -12.69 -31.49
C MET A 67 -23.57 -13.35 -30.53
N PHE A 68 -22.93 -14.46 -30.94
CA PHE A 68 -21.90 -15.11 -30.12
C PHE A 68 -20.70 -14.20 -29.87
N SER A 69 -20.26 -13.44 -30.87
CA SER A 69 -19.18 -12.47 -30.71
C SER A 69 -19.52 -11.37 -29.69
N TRP A 70 -20.74 -10.82 -29.75
CA TRP A 70 -21.22 -9.86 -28.75
C TRP A 70 -21.26 -10.45 -27.34
N ILE A 71 -21.73 -11.69 -27.20
CA ILE A 71 -21.78 -12.40 -25.91
C ILE A 71 -20.35 -12.58 -25.36
N ILE A 72 -19.42 -13.07 -26.17
CA ILE A 72 -18.02 -13.29 -25.74
C ILE A 72 -17.35 -11.95 -25.39
N GLY A 73 -17.57 -10.90 -26.19
CA GLY A 73 -17.04 -9.56 -25.92
C GLY A 73 -17.55 -8.99 -24.59
N GLY A 74 -18.85 -9.11 -24.32
CA GLY A 74 -19.44 -8.71 -23.04
C GLY A 74 -18.90 -9.54 -21.86
N PHE A 75 -18.76 -10.85 -22.05
CA PHE A 75 -18.23 -11.74 -21.01
C PHE A 75 -16.77 -11.45 -20.68
N LEU A 76 -15.96 -11.13 -21.69
CA LEU A 76 -14.57 -10.72 -21.51
C LEU A 76 -14.49 -9.43 -20.68
N ILE A 77 -15.40 -8.47 -20.95
CA ILE A 77 -15.48 -7.25 -20.15
C ILE A 77 -15.83 -7.55 -18.69
N LEU A 78 -16.76 -8.48 -18.44
CA LEU A 78 -17.14 -8.88 -17.09
C LEU A 78 -16.02 -9.59 -16.34
N ILE A 79 -15.27 -10.48 -17.00
CA ILE A 79 -14.11 -11.15 -16.41
C ILE A 79 -13.01 -10.14 -16.09
N ALA A 80 -12.65 -9.28 -17.05
CA ALA A 80 -11.58 -8.32 -16.83
C ALA A 80 -11.92 -7.29 -15.74
N LYS A 81 -13.22 -7.01 -15.53
CA LYS A 81 -13.71 -6.27 -14.36
C LYS A 81 -13.52 -7.03 -13.04
N SER A 82 -13.77 -8.34 -13.01
CA SER A 82 -13.74 -9.14 -11.77
C SER A 82 -12.33 -9.55 -11.32
N VAL A 83 -11.36 -9.58 -12.23
CA VAL A 83 -9.99 -10.06 -11.94
C VAL A 83 -9.14 -9.03 -11.18
N MET A 84 -9.28 -7.72 -11.48
CA MET A 84 -8.35 -6.72 -10.94
C MET A 84 -8.63 -6.33 -9.49
N VAL A 85 -9.89 -6.09 -9.11
CA VAL A 85 -10.26 -5.61 -7.76
C VAL A 85 -11.63 -6.15 -7.38
N SER A 86 -11.79 -6.53 -6.11
CA SER A 86 -13.04 -7.11 -5.55
C SER A 86 -14.27 -6.22 -5.81
N ASP A 87 -14.13 -4.90 -5.63
CA ASP A 87 -15.22 -3.91 -5.71
C ASP A 87 -14.96 -2.83 -6.76
N TRP A 88 -14.65 -3.19 -8.01
CA TRP A 88 -14.51 -2.18 -9.06
C TRP A 88 -15.88 -1.65 -9.50
N THR A 89 -16.15 -0.34 -9.44
CA THR A 89 -17.41 0.23 -9.94
C THR A 89 -17.37 0.44 -11.47
N TRP A 90 -18.53 0.40 -12.14
CA TRP A 90 -18.61 0.72 -13.58
C TRP A 90 -18.21 2.16 -13.89
N ARG A 91 -18.51 3.09 -12.96
CA ARG A 91 -18.11 4.50 -13.07
C ARG A 91 -16.59 4.62 -13.12
N ASP A 92 -15.89 3.92 -12.23
CA ASP A 92 -14.43 3.98 -12.16
C ASP A 92 -13.78 3.33 -13.39
N LEU A 93 -14.36 2.24 -13.91
CA LEU A 93 -13.93 1.63 -15.18
C LEU A 93 -13.99 2.64 -16.34
N LEU A 94 -15.10 3.37 -16.49
CA LEU A 94 -15.27 4.37 -17.54
C LEU A 94 -14.33 5.56 -17.37
N LEU A 95 -14.07 5.96 -16.12
CA LEU A 95 -13.08 6.99 -15.79
C LEU A 95 -11.63 6.48 -15.87
N ARG A 96 -11.43 5.19 -16.17
CA ARG A 96 -10.12 4.52 -16.25
C ARG A 96 -9.34 4.57 -14.95
N GLN A 97 -10.06 4.52 -13.84
CA GLN A 97 -9.53 4.59 -12.49
C GLN A 97 -9.86 3.30 -11.74
N VAL A 98 -8.98 2.94 -10.82
CA VAL A 98 -9.15 1.78 -9.93
C VAL A 98 -8.99 2.27 -8.50
N THR A 99 -10.05 2.11 -7.72
CA THR A 99 -10.07 2.46 -6.30
C THR A 99 -9.59 1.25 -5.50
N CYS A 100 -8.37 1.33 -4.96
CA CYS A 100 -7.77 0.27 -4.17
C CYS A 100 -8.03 0.54 -2.68
N ARG A 101 -8.47 -0.47 -1.94
CA ARG A 101 -8.74 -0.39 -0.50
C ARG A 101 -7.69 -1.12 0.34
N SER A 102 -6.86 -1.94 -0.28
CA SER A 102 -5.76 -2.63 0.39
C SER A 102 -4.42 -2.39 -0.29
N LEU A 103 -3.34 -2.56 0.46
CA LEU A 103 -1.98 -2.44 -0.08
C LEU A 103 -1.65 -3.55 -1.09
N SER A 104 -2.23 -4.74 -0.94
CA SER A 104 -2.06 -5.85 -1.87
C SER A 104 -2.69 -5.56 -3.22
N GLU A 105 -3.86 -4.91 -3.25
CA GLU A 105 -4.51 -4.43 -4.48
C GLU A 105 -3.65 -3.35 -5.17
N VAL A 106 -3.10 -2.41 -4.41
CA VAL A 106 -2.20 -1.40 -4.99
C VAL A 106 -0.98 -2.05 -5.64
N SER A 107 -0.36 -3.02 -4.96
CA SER A 107 0.80 -3.74 -5.50
C SER A 107 0.44 -4.57 -6.74
N SER A 108 -0.71 -5.23 -6.76
CA SER A 108 -1.15 -6.03 -7.93
C SER A 108 -1.47 -5.16 -9.14
N VAL A 109 -2.10 -3.98 -8.94
CA VAL A 109 -2.47 -3.06 -10.02
C VAL A 109 -1.26 -2.31 -10.58
N THR A 110 -0.32 -1.92 -9.71
CA THR A 110 0.85 -1.12 -10.12
C THR A 110 2.05 -1.96 -10.53
N GLY A 111 2.12 -3.22 -10.09
CA GLY A 111 3.30 -4.07 -10.25
C GLY A 111 4.51 -3.62 -9.42
N LEU A 112 4.34 -2.66 -8.50
CA LEU A 112 5.41 -2.18 -7.62
C LEU A 112 5.57 -3.11 -6.42
N ASP A 113 6.80 -3.16 -5.89
CA ASP A 113 7.09 -3.96 -4.71
C ASP A 113 6.32 -3.41 -3.50
N ALA A 114 5.67 -4.33 -2.77
CA ALA A 114 4.84 -3.96 -1.64
C ALA A 114 5.62 -3.30 -0.50
N GLN A 115 6.90 -3.66 -0.31
CA GLN A 115 7.72 -3.05 0.74
C GLN A 115 8.10 -1.62 0.35
N ASP A 116 8.44 -1.37 -0.91
CA ASP A 116 8.72 -0.01 -1.40
C ASP A 116 7.50 0.91 -1.30
N LEU A 117 6.30 0.39 -1.62
CA LEU A 117 5.05 1.10 -1.39
C LEU A 117 4.83 1.41 0.09
N LEU A 118 5.14 0.46 0.98
CA LEU A 118 5.02 0.66 2.41
C LEU A 118 6.02 1.72 2.92
N VAL A 119 7.27 1.71 2.44
CA VAL A 119 8.26 2.75 2.75
C VAL A 119 7.70 4.12 2.38
N PHE A 120 7.15 4.24 1.16
CA PHE A 120 6.58 5.48 0.68
C PHE A 120 5.41 5.95 1.57
N LEU A 121 4.43 5.07 1.83
CA LEU A 121 3.26 5.39 2.66
C LEU A 121 3.67 5.80 4.08
N LEU A 122 4.62 5.09 4.69
CA LEU A 122 5.13 5.43 6.02
C LEU A 122 5.89 6.76 6.04
N SER A 123 6.66 7.05 5.00
CA SER A 123 7.42 8.30 4.90
C SER A 123 6.53 9.53 4.62
N SER A 124 5.41 9.32 3.93
CA SER A 124 4.46 10.37 3.53
C SER A 124 3.25 10.49 4.46
N GLU A 125 3.17 9.66 5.49
CA GLU A 125 2.03 9.57 6.41
C GLU A 125 1.54 10.93 6.94
N PHE A 126 2.46 11.83 7.33
CA PHE A 126 2.09 13.15 7.86
C PHE A 126 1.57 14.11 6.79
N GLN A 127 1.88 13.85 5.53
CA GLN A 127 1.45 14.65 4.37
C GLN A 127 0.13 14.13 3.79
N THR A 128 -0.19 12.85 4.00
CA THR A 128 -1.37 12.19 3.43
C THR A 128 -2.55 12.16 4.41
N ILE A 129 -3.78 12.37 3.91
CA ILE A 129 -5.02 12.25 4.72
C ILE A 129 -5.45 10.79 4.97
N LEU A 130 -4.72 9.82 4.43
CA LEU A 130 -5.02 8.40 4.48
C LEU A 130 -5.09 7.91 5.94
N ARG A 131 -6.20 7.29 6.31
CA ARG A 131 -6.39 6.54 7.54
C ARG A 131 -6.15 5.07 7.25
N THR A 132 -5.26 4.47 8.03
CA THR A 132 -4.88 3.07 7.85
C THR A 132 -5.71 2.17 8.75
N GLY A 133 -6.02 0.98 8.23
CA GLY A 133 -6.73 -0.09 8.91
C GLY A 133 -6.02 -1.43 8.69
N GLY A 134 -6.67 -2.51 9.14
CA GLY A 134 -6.18 -3.87 8.92
C GLY A 134 -5.15 -4.36 9.97
N PRO A 135 -4.56 -5.55 9.74
CA PRO A 135 -3.79 -6.26 10.77
C PRO A 135 -2.46 -5.59 11.14
N TYR A 136 -1.82 -4.89 10.19
CA TYR A 136 -0.52 -4.25 10.41
C TYR A 136 -0.60 -2.73 10.55
N GLN A 137 -1.79 -2.17 10.82
CA GLN A 137 -2.00 -0.72 10.97
C GLN A 137 -1.11 -0.05 12.02
N ARG A 138 -0.63 -0.81 13.03
CA ARG A 138 0.12 -0.26 14.16
C ARG A 138 1.46 0.39 13.80
N SER A 139 1.98 0.19 12.58
CA SER A 139 3.16 0.93 12.11
C SER A 139 2.86 2.39 11.79
N PHE A 140 1.60 2.72 11.50
CA PHE A 140 1.11 4.05 11.20
C PHE A 140 0.66 4.76 12.48
N PHE A 141 0.73 6.09 12.46
CA PHE A 141 0.19 7.01 13.45
C PHE A 141 -1.31 7.27 13.28
N ARG A 142 -1.80 7.36 12.02
CA ARG A 142 -3.24 7.54 11.74
C ARG A 142 -3.89 6.17 11.57
N ASP A 143 -4.36 5.61 12.67
CA ASP A 143 -5.15 4.37 12.69
C ASP A 143 -6.67 4.66 12.72
N SER A 144 -7.43 3.78 12.09
CA SER A 144 -8.89 3.77 12.15
C SER A 144 -9.34 2.39 12.60
N THR A 145 -10.10 2.34 13.70
CA THR A 145 -10.57 1.09 14.29
C THR A 145 -11.74 0.45 13.54
N ALA A 146 -12.41 1.19 12.64
CA ALA A 146 -13.63 0.72 11.98
C ALA A 146 -13.57 0.70 10.45
N ASP A 147 -12.95 1.71 9.83
CA ASP A 147 -12.95 1.85 8.37
C ASP A 147 -11.71 2.65 7.89
N GLY A 148 -10.88 2.03 7.05
CA GLY A 148 -9.59 2.58 6.64
C GLY A 148 -8.90 1.69 5.61
N PHE A 149 -7.88 2.26 4.96
CA PHE A 149 -7.09 1.56 3.96
C PHE A 149 -6.32 0.39 4.60
N SER A 150 -6.58 -0.83 4.13
CA SER A 150 -6.09 -2.05 4.78
C SER A 150 -4.61 -2.31 4.49
N ILE A 151 -3.82 -2.33 5.57
CA ILE A 151 -2.41 -2.73 5.53
C ILE A 151 -2.32 -4.23 5.82
N ASP A 152 -2.43 -5.02 4.75
CA ASP A 152 -2.46 -6.49 4.83
C ASP A 152 -1.08 -7.14 4.78
N ILE A 153 -0.05 -6.35 4.45
CA ILE A 153 1.31 -6.84 4.22
C ILE A 153 2.19 -6.47 5.41
N LYS A 154 2.94 -7.46 5.91
CA LYS A 154 3.80 -7.29 7.08
C LYS A 154 5.00 -6.38 6.74
N PRO A 155 5.26 -5.30 7.49
CA PRO A 155 6.49 -4.53 7.36
C PRO A 155 7.71 -5.38 7.73
N THR A 156 8.74 -5.35 6.89
CA THR A 156 10.07 -5.84 7.28
C THR A 156 10.83 -4.81 8.10
N LEU A 157 11.85 -5.23 8.86
CA LEU A 157 12.70 -4.30 9.61
C LEU A 157 13.43 -3.32 8.67
N GLN A 158 13.84 -3.79 7.49
CA GLN A 158 14.49 -2.95 6.48
C GLN A 158 13.54 -1.85 6.00
N THR A 159 12.28 -2.19 5.75
CA THR A 159 11.21 -1.24 5.38
C THR A 159 11.00 -0.18 6.44
N LEU A 160 10.92 -0.58 7.72
CA LEU A 160 10.76 0.35 8.84
C LEU A 160 11.96 1.30 8.95
N LEU A 161 13.19 0.77 8.85
CA LEU A 161 14.39 1.59 8.91
C LEU A 161 14.49 2.53 7.71
N ALA A 162 14.16 2.06 6.51
CA ALA A 162 14.15 2.84 5.27
C ALA A 162 13.09 3.95 5.30
N SER A 163 11.96 3.72 5.98
CA SER A 163 10.93 4.74 6.21
C SER A 163 11.28 5.69 7.37
N GLY A 164 12.42 5.53 8.05
CA GLY A 164 12.83 6.38 9.16
C GLY A 164 12.24 5.98 10.52
N ILE A 165 11.75 4.76 10.68
CA ILE A 165 11.27 4.20 11.96
C ILE A 165 12.36 3.29 12.54
N ILE A 166 12.94 3.71 13.66
CA ILE A 166 14.00 2.99 14.35
C ILE A 166 13.42 2.34 15.61
N PRO A 167 13.24 1.01 15.65
CA PRO A 167 12.89 0.31 16.87
C PRO A 167 14.12 0.26 17.80
N VAL A 168 13.96 0.71 19.04
CA VAL A 168 14.98 0.72 20.08
C VAL A 168 14.44 -0.03 21.29
N MET A 169 15.21 -1.00 21.78
CA MET A 169 14.91 -1.68 23.03
C MET A 169 15.43 -0.84 24.19
N VAL A 170 14.53 -0.49 25.12
CA VAL A 170 14.84 0.30 26.31
C VAL A 170 14.61 -0.58 27.53
N SER A 171 15.61 -0.68 28.40
CA SER A 171 15.45 -1.39 29.67
C SER A 171 14.73 -0.47 30.67
N THR A 172 13.56 -0.88 31.13
CA THR A 172 12.79 -0.20 32.19
C THR A 172 12.82 -1.01 33.48
N LEU A 173 12.39 -0.42 34.60
CA LEU A 173 12.30 -1.11 35.89
C LEU A 173 11.34 -2.32 35.83
N ASP A 174 10.35 -2.27 34.95
CA ASP A 174 9.36 -3.35 34.73
C ASP A 174 9.82 -4.39 33.69
N GLY A 175 11.02 -4.22 33.13
CA GLY A 175 11.58 -5.08 32.09
C GLY A 175 11.89 -4.35 30.79
N PRO A 176 12.39 -5.07 29.78
CA PRO A 176 12.73 -4.46 28.50
C PRO A 176 11.48 -4.14 27.67
N VAL A 177 11.43 -2.94 27.13
CA VAL A 177 10.33 -2.40 26.32
C VAL A 177 10.85 -2.02 24.95
N LEU A 178 10.08 -2.31 23.89
CA LEU A 178 10.38 -1.81 22.56
C LEU A 178 9.78 -0.42 22.35
N MET A 179 10.63 0.59 22.20
CA MET A 179 10.25 1.94 21.81
C MET A 179 10.49 2.15 20.32
N ARG A 180 9.69 2.99 19.66
CA ARG A 180 9.88 3.33 18.25
C ARG A 180 10.21 4.81 18.13
N ILE A 181 11.36 5.11 17.54
CA ILE A 181 11.78 6.47 17.22
C ILE A 181 11.42 6.73 15.77
N ARG A 182 10.66 7.80 15.49
CA ARG A 182 10.33 8.22 14.13
C ARG A 182 11.19 9.42 13.74
N VAL A 183 11.94 9.27 12.65
CA VAL A 183 12.81 10.29 12.06
C VAL A 183 12.25 10.71 10.71
N ILE A 184 10.93 10.94 10.66
CA ILE A 184 10.19 11.28 9.44
C ILE A 184 9.90 12.78 9.44
N PRO A 185 10.06 13.48 8.29
CA PRO A 185 9.67 14.88 8.15
C PRO A 185 8.19 15.09 8.52
N GLY A 186 7.89 16.09 9.36
CA GLY A 186 6.53 16.37 9.82
C GLY A 186 6.10 15.60 11.07
N SER A 187 6.89 14.63 11.55
CA SER A 187 6.66 14.12 12.91
C SER A 187 6.95 15.24 13.91
N SER A 188 6.04 15.46 14.87
CA SER A 188 6.22 16.41 15.99
C SER A 188 7.32 15.97 16.98
N GLY A 189 8.13 14.98 16.60
CA GLY A 189 9.22 14.39 17.37
C GLY A 189 10.51 15.20 17.42
N TYR A 190 10.58 16.42 16.89
CA TYR A 190 11.67 17.36 17.22
C TYR A 190 11.54 17.93 18.65
N ARG A 191 11.12 17.12 19.62
CA ARG A 191 11.50 17.41 21.00
C ARG A 191 12.93 16.92 21.11
N ARG A 192 13.91 17.85 21.17
CA ARG A 192 15.27 17.53 21.63
C ARG A 192 15.11 16.65 22.87
N ILE A 193 15.41 15.36 22.74
CA ILE A 193 15.39 14.45 23.87
C ILE A 193 16.55 14.90 24.74
N GLY A 194 16.22 15.62 25.82
CA GLY A 194 17.20 16.06 26.80
C GLY A 194 17.98 14.87 27.33
N THR A 195 19.20 15.11 27.82
CA THR A 195 20.04 14.08 28.44
C THR A 195 19.32 13.34 29.56
N LYS A 196 18.29 13.95 30.16
CA LYS A 196 17.31 13.34 31.05
C LYS A 196 15.93 13.92 30.75
N GLY A 197 14.87 13.15 30.94
CA GLY A 197 13.51 13.64 30.76
C GLY A 197 12.45 12.69 31.30
N THR A 198 11.24 13.21 31.50
CA THR A 198 10.05 12.46 31.90
C THR A 198 8.92 12.84 30.96
N THR A 199 8.21 11.84 30.42
CA THR A 199 6.99 12.05 29.65
C THR A 199 5.84 11.32 30.33
N SER A 200 4.70 11.99 30.47
CA SER A 200 3.46 11.35 30.88
C SER A 200 2.74 10.84 29.62
N LYS A 201 2.21 9.61 29.68
CA LYS A 201 1.39 8.97 28.64
C LYS A 201 2.14 8.57 27.36
N ALA A 202 3.36 8.05 27.46
CA ALA A 202 3.95 7.35 26.31
C ALA A 202 3.32 5.95 26.16
N PRO A 203 2.96 5.51 24.94
CA PRO A 203 2.48 4.15 24.72
C PRO A 203 3.65 3.16 24.90
N VAL A 204 3.57 2.35 25.95
CA VAL A 204 4.53 1.30 26.27
C VAL A 204 3.92 -0.04 25.85
N TYR A 205 4.64 -0.78 25.01
CA TYR A 205 4.31 -2.17 24.68
C TYR A 205 5.09 -3.08 25.62
N LEU A 206 4.41 -3.62 26.64
CA LEU A 206 5.03 -4.42 27.70
C LEU A 206 5.27 -5.87 27.30
N ASP A 207 4.51 -6.40 26.34
CA ASP A 207 4.61 -7.79 25.94
C ASP A 207 5.28 -7.95 24.58
N PHE A 208 6.39 -8.66 24.57
CA PHE A 208 6.94 -9.25 23.34
C PHE A 208 5.93 -10.27 22.79
N PRO A 209 5.63 -10.29 21.48
CA PRO A 209 4.87 -11.38 20.91
C PRO A 209 5.65 -12.68 21.14
N LYS A 210 5.13 -13.56 21.99
CA LYS A 210 5.67 -14.92 22.15
C LYS A 210 5.49 -15.64 20.81
N PHE A 211 6.57 -16.21 20.27
CA PHE A 211 6.52 -17.00 19.04
C PHE A 211 5.41 -18.08 19.16
N GLY A 212 4.44 -18.07 18.25
CA GLY A 212 3.36 -19.05 18.19
C GLY A 212 2.05 -18.66 18.88
N VAL A 213 1.96 -17.49 19.55
CA VAL A 213 0.71 -17.04 20.20
C VAL A 213 0.18 -15.79 19.51
N LYS A 214 -1.03 -15.88 18.91
CA LYS A 214 -1.80 -14.71 18.45
C LYS A 214 -2.33 -13.97 19.68
N GLY A 215 -1.51 -13.10 20.26
CA GLY A 215 -1.93 -12.14 21.28
C GLY A 215 -1.77 -10.72 20.76
N ASP A 216 -2.81 -9.91 20.88
CA ASP A 216 -2.73 -8.48 20.59
C ASP A 216 -1.79 -7.83 21.60
N ALA A 217 -0.70 -7.21 21.16
CA ALA A 217 0.19 -6.50 22.07
C ALA A 217 -0.59 -5.39 22.78
N VAL A 218 -0.71 -5.46 24.10
CA VAL A 218 -1.46 -4.49 24.89
C VAL A 218 -0.58 -3.25 25.06
N ALA A 219 -0.98 -2.13 24.48
CA ALA A 219 -0.32 -0.85 24.70
C ALA A 219 -0.93 -0.20 25.94
N THR A 220 -0.14 0.01 26.99
CA THR A 220 -0.60 0.76 28.17
C THR A 220 0.06 2.14 28.20
N PRO A 221 -0.70 3.22 28.41
CA PRO A 221 -0.12 4.55 28.60
C PRO A 221 0.59 4.58 29.95
N ARG A 222 1.92 4.78 29.96
CA ARG A 222 2.69 4.92 31.19
C ARG A 222 3.52 6.20 31.20
N THR A 223 3.85 6.65 32.41
CA THR A 223 4.83 7.71 32.62
C THR A 223 6.22 7.08 32.51
N ILE A 224 6.99 7.52 31.52
CA ILE A 224 8.35 7.02 31.28
C ILE A 224 9.33 8.13 31.61
N SER A 225 10.33 7.81 32.42
CA SER A 225 11.54 8.61 32.56
C SER A 225 12.69 7.97 31.79
N TRP A 226 13.56 8.80 31.22
CA TRP A 226 14.74 8.32 30.50
C TRP A 226 15.97 9.15 30.87
N ILE A 227 17.12 8.50 30.77
CA ILE A 227 18.45 9.09 30.90
C ILE A 227 19.25 8.63 29.69
N LYS A 228 19.81 9.58 28.95
CA LYS A 228 20.67 9.32 27.80
C LYS A 228 21.99 8.75 28.31
N VAL A 229 22.20 7.45 28.14
CA VAL A 229 23.51 6.82 28.35
C VAL A 229 24.29 6.95 27.04
N LEU A 230 25.12 8.01 26.94
CA LEU A 230 26.12 8.14 25.89
C LEU A 230 27.29 7.22 26.22
N GLY A 231 27.29 5.99 25.69
CA GLY A 231 28.47 5.13 25.79
C GLY A 231 28.19 3.63 25.76
N LEU A 232 28.10 3.07 24.55
CA LEU A 232 28.68 1.75 24.25
C LEU A 232 29.81 1.84 23.21
N TYR A 233 30.00 3.02 22.59
CA TYR A 233 31.10 3.31 21.67
C TYR A 233 31.73 4.70 21.94
N ASN A 234 31.94 5.05 23.20
CA ASN A 234 32.84 6.17 23.52
C ASN A 234 34.25 5.60 23.75
N SER A 235 34.84 5.07 22.68
CA SER A 235 36.30 4.96 22.63
C SER A 235 36.82 6.37 22.38
N THR A 236 37.42 6.98 23.39
CA THR A 236 38.03 8.31 23.35
C THR A 236 39.31 8.36 22.50
N THR A 237 39.58 7.38 21.65
CA THR A 237 40.88 7.19 20.99
C THR A 237 40.83 7.11 19.46
N THR A 238 39.73 7.52 18.82
CA THR A 238 39.68 7.58 17.35
C THR A 238 39.23 8.96 16.88
N THR A 239 40.21 9.84 16.66
CA THR A 239 40.08 11.01 15.79
C THR A 239 40.04 10.52 14.34
N PHE A 240 38.90 10.65 13.68
CA PHE A 240 38.85 10.51 12.22
C PHE A 240 39.43 11.78 11.59
N ARG A 241 40.48 11.58 10.80
CA ARG A 241 41.09 12.60 9.94
C ARG A 241 40.40 12.57 8.58
#